data_AF-A0A225VB37-F1
#
_entry.id   AF-A0A225VB37-F1
#
_cell.length_a   1.000
_cell.length_b   1.000
_cell.length_c   1.000
_cell.angle_alpha   90.00
_cell.angle_beta   90.00
_cell.angle_gamma   90.00
#
_symmetry.space_group_name_H-M   'P 1'
#
loop_
_entity.id
_entity.type
_entity.pdbx_description
1 polymer ?
#
loop_
_entity_poly.entity_id
_entity_poly.type
_entity_poly.pdbx_seq_one_letter_code
_entity_poly.pdbx_strand_id
1 'polypeptide(L)'
;MRWSKNINEERDAPEQIIIGSMDPKMCVLLNLAVHIESTSNIVSSEFVYGNPKDGDRVVRRCLTNMVKNDAFKKLKTGKLGTHSLRKGAATYATRSGVSKDFVNRRGRWRTRKGVVDIYIDNTQPYPDALTAATLAGPAGPCFYNLRTGVGCVSTNFLVDQIAPTVKQLMGESIAATLALPLLWAAMEPSENYDYALLPNKLQQRILRAFTNVAETPGLNPVVREGIYVTDDGSQLNLVIMENSECSGQKNNAATTHPGGNVGGGEVAHREFAALHAQIAAVRQHTTDEVQQLRRDFQRELQKLQTIFRRVAMYPAVRHDISAHDPPVEDLPGTRRVLTARLSKRPKDLYELWHEYQVGCGDLKAAKEFTTVERGANKFAYSRRKVFWDVVSSLVRSGFTSETAIDKVYSVYGRQLSVSNILVALRADRKRGRHPGLQPRLKLAGHN
;
A
#
# COMPACT_ATOMS: atom_id res chain seq x y z
N MET A 1 -7.32 16.99 -19.53
CA MET A 1 -7.65 15.74 -18.80
C MET A 1 -6.67 15.57 -17.64
N ARG A 2 -7.10 15.31 -16.40
CA ARG A 2 -6.19 14.89 -15.32
C ARG A 2 -6.20 13.36 -15.28
N TRP A 3 -5.17 12.73 -15.84
CA TRP A 3 -5.07 11.27 -16.02
C TRP A 3 -4.98 10.53 -14.67
N SER A 4 -4.42 11.20 -13.66
CA SER A 4 -4.36 10.74 -12.29
C SER A 4 -4.27 11.94 -11.37
N LYS A 5 -4.37 11.72 -10.05
CA LYS A 5 -4.03 12.75 -9.08
C LYS A 5 -2.61 13.29 -9.31
N ASN A 6 -1.71 12.53 -9.95
CA ASN A 6 -0.27 12.76 -9.84
C ASN A 6 0.41 12.96 -11.21
N ILE A 7 -0.39 13.09 -12.26
CA ILE A 7 0.03 13.24 -13.65
C ILE A 7 -0.55 14.56 -14.15
N ASN A 8 0.31 15.54 -14.43
CA ASN A 8 -0.12 16.85 -14.92
C ASN A 8 -0.18 16.88 -16.45
N GLU A 9 0.60 16.04 -17.11
CA GLU A 9 0.77 15.94 -18.55
C GLU A 9 1.14 14.50 -18.95
N GLU A 10 0.98 14.15 -20.23
CA GLU A 10 1.16 12.78 -20.72
C GLU A 10 2.57 12.23 -20.48
N ARG A 11 3.60 13.07 -20.61
CA ARG A 11 4.99 12.69 -20.29
C ARG A 11 5.22 12.36 -18.81
N ASP A 12 4.29 12.67 -17.91
CA ASP A 12 4.33 12.24 -16.51
C ASP A 12 3.64 10.87 -16.30
N ALA A 13 3.10 10.26 -17.36
CA ALA A 13 2.40 8.98 -17.32
C ALA A 13 3.33 7.84 -17.78
N PRO A 14 4.11 7.23 -16.88
CA PRO A 14 4.91 6.07 -17.25
C PRO A 14 4.02 4.88 -17.61
N GLU A 15 4.55 4.02 -18.47
CA GLU A 15 3.96 2.71 -18.76
C GLU A 15 3.86 1.88 -17.49
N GLN A 16 2.83 1.05 -17.40
CA GLN A 16 2.59 0.18 -16.26
C GLN A 16 2.30 -1.24 -16.72
N ILE A 17 3.01 -2.17 -16.08
CA ILE A 17 2.90 -3.58 -16.38
C ILE A 17 1.77 -4.17 -15.53
N ILE A 18 0.91 -4.89 -16.22
CA ILE A 18 -0.20 -5.65 -15.67
C ILE A 18 0.17 -7.13 -15.82
N ILE A 19 0.19 -7.87 -14.71
CA ILE A 19 0.60 -9.28 -14.66
C ILE A 19 -0.56 -10.12 -14.13
N GLY A 20 -0.75 -11.32 -14.69
CA GLY A 20 -1.72 -12.30 -14.21
C GLY A 20 -1.36 -12.83 -12.81
N SER A 21 -2.31 -13.49 -12.17
CA SER A 21 -2.07 -14.16 -10.88
C SER A 21 -2.51 -15.62 -10.94
N MET A 22 -1.72 -16.47 -10.28
CA MET A 22 -2.12 -17.85 -9.99
C MET A 22 -3.35 -17.93 -9.07
N ASP A 23 -3.68 -16.87 -8.33
CA ASP A 23 -4.94 -16.73 -7.61
C ASP A 23 -5.98 -15.98 -8.47
N PRO A 24 -7.07 -16.64 -8.93
CA PRO A 24 -8.10 -15.99 -9.73
C PRO A 24 -8.75 -14.78 -9.06
N LYS A 25 -8.84 -14.74 -7.71
CA LYS A 25 -9.39 -13.58 -6.97
C LYS A 25 -8.48 -12.35 -7.06
N MET A 26 -7.18 -12.55 -7.29
CA MET A 26 -6.18 -11.50 -7.40
C MET A 26 -5.77 -11.22 -8.86
N CYS A 27 -6.17 -12.07 -9.80
CA CYS A 27 -5.80 -11.97 -11.21
C CYS A 27 -6.50 -10.78 -11.89
N VAL A 28 -5.79 -9.67 -12.05
CA VAL A 28 -6.32 -8.45 -12.68
C VAL A 28 -6.74 -8.67 -14.13
N LEU A 29 -6.03 -9.52 -14.88
CA LEU A 29 -6.37 -9.84 -16.28
C LEU A 29 -7.73 -10.52 -16.37
N LEU A 30 -7.92 -11.60 -15.60
CA LEU A 30 -9.19 -12.33 -15.54
C LEU A 30 -10.33 -11.42 -15.06
N ASN A 31 -10.15 -10.73 -13.93
CA ASN A 31 -11.21 -9.92 -13.33
C ASN A 31 -11.62 -8.72 -14.21
N LEU A 32 -10.67 -8.12 -14.94
CA LEU A 32 -10.97 -7.07 -15.91
C LEU A 32 -11.77 -7.61 -17.10
N ALA A 33 -11.35 -8.74 -17.66
CA ALA A 33 -12.03 -9.38 -18.79
C ALA A 33 -13.46 -9.78 -18.42
N VAL A 34 -13.65 -10.41 -17.24
CA VAL A 34 -14.97 -10.79 -16.71
C VAL A 34 -15.86 -9.56 -16.53
N HIS A 35 -15.33 -8.49 -15.94
CA HIS A 35 -16.08 -7.25 -15.74
C HIS A 35 -16.57 -6.67 -17.07
N ILE A 36 -15.69 -6.58 -18.07
CA ILE A 36 -16.04 -6.00 -19.37
C ILE A 36 -17.08 -6.87 -20.10
N GLU A 37 -16.85 -8.18 -20.19
CA GLU A 37 -17.75 -9.10 -20.90
C GLU A 37 -19.10 -9.33 -20.20
N SER A 38 -19.20 -9.03 -18.90
CA SER A 38 -20.43 -9.22 -18.12
C SER A 38 -21.23 -7.93 -17.92
N THR A 39 -20.66 -6.77 -18.26
CA THR A 39 -21.31 -5.48 -18.01
C THR A 39 -22.07 -5.02 -19.24
N SER A 40 -23.40 -4.97 -19.13
CA SER A 40 -24.26 -4.40 -20.17
C SER A 40 -23.91 -2.94 -20.46
N ASN A 41 -23.92 -2.56 -21.75
CA ASN A 41 -23.71 -1.20 -22.24
C ASN A 41 -22.34 -0.58 -21.90
N ILE A 42 -21.34 -1.36 -21.51
CA ILE A 42 -20.01 -0.82 -21.17
C ILE A 42 -19.36 -0.06 -22.33
N VAL A 43 -19.60 -0.51 -23.57
CA VAL A 43 -19.09 0.10 -24.81
C VAL A 43 -19.65 1.51 -25.04
N SER A 44 -20.85 1.80 -24.51
CA SER A 44 -21.43 3.14 -24.59
C SER A 44 -20.80 4.14 -23.61
N SER A 45 -19.90 3.67 -22.73
CA SER A 45 -19.22 4.50 -21.74
C SER A 45 -17.79 4.79 -22.15
N GLU A 46 -17.38 6.04 -22.01
CA GLU A 46 -15.98 6.46 -22.11
C GLU A 46 -15.10 5.85 -20.98
N PHE A 47 -15.71 5.28 -19.93
CA PHE A 47 -15.02 4.79 -18.74
C PHE A 47 -15.37 3.33 -18.42
N VAL A 48 -14.34 2.48 -18.30
CA VAL A 48 -14.45 1.04 -17.99
C VAL A 48 -15.25 0.76 -16.70
N TYR A 49 -15.13 1.63 -15.70
CA TYR A 49 -15.82 1.49 -14.40
C TYR A 49 -17.00 2.46 -14.20
N GLY A 50 -17.54 3.02 -15.29
CA GLY A 50 -18.76 3.82 -15.30
C GLY A 50 -18.59 5.33 -15.30
N ASN A 51 -19.73 6.03 -15.32
CA ASN A 51 -19.86 7.47 -15.65
C ASN A 51 -19.02 8.41 -14.74
N PRO A 52 -18.37 9.45 -15.31
CA PRO A 52 -17.50 10.39 -14.57
C PRO A 52 -18.22 11.16 -13.46
N LYS A 53 -19.56 11.25 -13.50
CA LYS A 53 -20.36 11.94 -12.50
C LYS A 53 -20.67 11.08 -11.26
N ASP A 54 -20.65 9.75 -11.37
CA ASP A 54 -21.10 8.83 -10.30
C ASP A 54 -20.15 7.65 -10.02
N GLY A 55 -19.02 7.49 -10.74
CA GLY A 55 -18.11 6.36 -10.59
C GLY A 55 -17.58 6.15 -9.16
N ASP A 56 -17.24 7.24 -8.44
CA ASP A 56 -16.84 7.15 -7.02
C ASP A 56 -17.97 6.64 -6.12
N ARG A 57 -19.23 6.97 -6.43
CA ARG A 57 -20.40 6.50 -5.68
C ARG A 57 -20.61 5.00 -5.89
N VAL A 58 -20.40 4.48 -7.10
CA VAL A 58 -20.47 3.04 -7.41
C VAL A 58 -19.39 2.28 -6.65
N VAL A 59 -18.13 2.71 -6.76
CA VAL A 59 -17.01 2.08 -6.03
C VAL A 59 -17.26 2.14 -4.52
N ARG A 60 -17.68 3.29 -3.99
CA ARG A 60 -18.00 3.44 -2.56
C ARG A 60 -19.12 2.50 -2.13
N ARG A 61 -20.15 2.29 -2.95
CA ARG A 61 -21.25 1.36 -2.65
C ARG A 61 -20.74 -0.07 -2.58
N CYS A 62 -19.98 -0.53 -3.57
CA CYS A 62 -19.38 -1.87 -3.58
C CYS A 62 -18.49 -2.09 -2.35
N LEU A 63 -17.60 -1.13 -2.05
CA LEU A 63 -16.75 -1.20 -0.86
C LEU A 63 -17.55 -1.18 0.44
N THR A 64 -18.62 -0.38 0.50
CA THR A 64 -19.49 -0.33 1.68
C THR A 64 -20.18 -1.67 1.90
N ASN A 65 -20.68 -2.31 0.86
CA ASN A 65 -21.31 -3.63 0.94
C ASN A 65 -20.31 -4.69 1.41
N MET A 66 -19.10 -4.69 0.84
CA MET A 66 -18.03 -5.61 1.23
C MET A 66 -17.61 -5.42 2.69
N VAL A 67 -17.40 -4.17 3.14
CA VAL A 67 -16.98 -3.88 4.52
C VAL A 67 -18.11 -4.11 5.53
N LYS A 68 -19.37 -3.97 5.11
CA LYS A 68 -20.54 -4.28 5.95
C LYS A 68 -20.84 -5.78 6.05
N ASN A 69 -20.26 -6.62 5.20
CA ASN A 69 -20.45 -8.06 5.24
C ASN A 69 -19.99 -8.61 6.61
N ASP A 70 -20.82 -9.43 7.24
CA ASP A 70 -20.54 -9.92 8.60
C ASP A 70 -19.39 -10.92 8.66
N ALA A 71 -19.18 -11.72 7.60
CA ALA A 71 -17.98 -12.55 7.49
C ALA A 71 -16.72 -11.69 7.49
N PHE A 72 -16.74 -10.55 6.80
CA PHE A 72 -15.62 -9.61 6.78
C PHE A 72 -15.38 -8.95 8.15
N LYS A 73 -16.44 -8.51 8.85
CA LYS A 73 -16.32 -7.94 10.20
C LYS A 73 -15.72 -8.92 11.22
N LYS A 74 -16.01 -10.22 11.07
CA LYS A 74 -15.48 -11.27 11.96
C LYS A 74 -13.97 -11.47 11.82
N LEU A 75 -13.36 -11.09 10.68
CA LEU A 75 -11.92 -11.26 10.45
C LEU A 75 -11.05 -10.39 11.36
N LYS A 76 -11.54 -9.21 11.77
CA LYS A 76 -10.77 -8.31 12.65
C LYS A 76 -11.66 -7.34 13.42
N THR A 77 -11.49 -7.31 14.74
CA THR A 77 -12.14 -6.33 15.62
C THR A 77 -11.58 -4.92 15.41
N GLY A 78 -12.48 -3.92 15.34
CA GLY A 78 -12.15 -2.49 15.24
C GLY A 78 -12.74 -1.78 14.01
N LYS A 79 -12.61 -0.45 13.97
CA LYS A 79 -13.08 0.37 12.83
C LYS A 79 -12.11 0.25 11.65
N LEU A 80 -12.55 -0.33 10.54
CA LEU A 80 -11.84 -0.36 9.27
C LEU A 80 -12.25 0.85 8.41
N GLY A 81 -11.28 1.71 8.07
CA GLY A 81 -11.49 2.83 7.15
C GLY A 81 -11.28 2.43 5.69
N THR A 82 -11.91 3.15 4.75
CA THR A 82 -11.79 2.95 3.28
C THR A 82 -10.44 3.36 2.70
N HIS A 83 -9.61 4.11 3.46
CA HIS A 83 -8.21 4.41 3.12
C HIS A 83 -7.29 3.15 3.09
N SER A 84 -7.84 1.97 3.39
CA SER A 84 -7.11 0.73 3.63
C SER A 84 -6.63 -0.01 2.39
N LEU A 85 -7.27 0.12 1.22
CA LEU A 85 -6.90 -0.71 0.05
C LEU A 85 -5.51 -0.40 -0.49
N ARG A 86 -5.22 0.89 -0.76
CA ARG A 86 -3.89 1.31 -1.24
C ARG A 86 -2.82 1.12 -0.16
N LYS A 87 -3.19 1.35 1.11
CA LYS A 87 -2.31 1.07 2.25
C LYS A 87 -2.02 -0.43 2.36
N GLY A 88 -3.01 -1.27 2.09
CA GLY A 88 -2.92 -2.73 2.09
C GLY A 88 -1.93 -3.21 1.04
N ALA A 89 -2.13 -2.84 -0.23
CA ALA A 89 -1.22 -3.18 -1.32
C ALA A 89 0.23 -2.71 -1.04
N ALA A 90 0.42 -1.45 -0.63
CA ALA A 90 1.75 -0.93 -0.30
C ALA A 90 2.39 -1.63 0.90
N THR A 91 1.61 -1.95 1.94
CA THR A 91 2.09 -2.68 3.12
C THR A 91 2.43 -4.12 2.75
N TYR A 92 1.64 -4.76 1.89
CA TYR A 92 1.89 -6.11 1.41
C TYR A 92 3.20 -6.16 0.60
N ALA A 93 3.34 -5.32 -0.43
CA ALA A 93 4.55 -5.28 -1.25
C ALA A 93 5.82 -5.04 -0.42
N THR A 94 5.79 -4.07 0.51
CA THR A 94 6.95 -3.80 1.39
C THR A 94 7.24 -4.95 2.35
N ARG A 95 6.23 -5.66 2.86
CA ARG A 95 6.43 -6.86 3.69
C ARG A 95 6.95 -8.06 2.92
N SER A 96 6.64 -8.12 1.62
CA SER A 96 7.15 -9.13 0.70
C SER A 96 8.54 -8.80 0.16
N GLY A 97 9.21 -7.77 0.70
CA GLY A 97 10.60 -7.43 0.37
C GLY A 97 10.78 -6.39 -0.74
N VAL A 98 9.70 -5.85 -1.32
CA VAL A 98 9.82 -4.80 -2.34
C VAL A 98 10.24 -3.48 -1.70
N SER A 99 11.24 -2.83 -2.31
CA SER A 99 11.74 -1.55 -1.82
C SER A 99 10.63 -0.48 -1.79
N LYS A 100 10.73 0.43 -0.83
CA LYS A 100 9.78 1.55 -0.73
C LYS A 100 9.77 2.40 -2.00
N ASP A 101 10.91 2.52 -2.68
CA ASP A 101 11.02 3.29 -3.90
C ASP A 101 10.26 2.63 -5.05
N PHE A 102 10.36 1.32 -5.21
CA PHE A 102 9.60 0.58 -6.23
C PHE A 102 8.09 0.64 -5.95
N VAL A 103 7.69 0.46 -4.69
CA VAL A 103 6.29 0.64 -4.26
C VAL A 103 5.80 2.06 -4.51
N ASN A 104 6.64 3.07 -4.29
CA ASN A 104 6.28 4.46 -4.54
C ASN A 104 6.12 4.76 -6.03
N ARG A 105 7.03 4.24 -6.86
CA ARG A 105 6.97 4.34 -8.33
C ARG A 105 5.65 3.75 -8.84
N ARG A 106 5.33 2.50 -8.49
CA ARG A 106 4.07 1.86 -8.92
C ARG A 106 2.82 2.54 -8.36
N GLY A 107 2.83 2.93 -7.08
CA GLY A 107 1.71 3.61 -6.43
C GLY A 107 1.49 5.05 -6.92
N ARG A 108 2.45 5.59 -7.66
CA ARG A 108 2.47 6.93 -8.25
C ARG A 108 2.18 8.06 -7.26
N TRP A 109 2.48 7.97 -5.96
CA TRP A 109 1.96 8.87 -4.90
C TRP A 109 2.29 10.37 -5.07
N ARG A 110 1.39 11.29 -4.64
CA ARG A 110 1.74 12.72 -4.45
C ARG A 110 2.77 12.84 -3.35
N THR A 111 4.03 12.93 -3.73
CA THR A 111 5.13 13.22 -2.81
C THR A 111 5.96 14.36 -3.37
N ARG A 112 6.77 15.00 -2.51
CA ARG A 112 7.81 15.90 -3.02
C ARG A 112 8.82 15.02 -3.73
N LYS A 113 8.84 15.10 -5.07
CA LYS A 113 9.85 14.44 -5.90
C LYS A 113 11.24 14.87 -5.39
N GLY A 114 12.13 13.90 -5.21
CA GLY A 114 13.54 14.21 -4.98
C GLY A 114 14.12 14.88 -6.23
N VAL A 115 15.21 15.63 -6.07
CA VAL A 115 15.90 16.25 -7.23
C VAL A 115 16.26 15.18 -8.28
N VAL A 116 16.62 13.98 -7.82
CA VAL A 116 16.97 12.85 -8.68
C VAL A 116 15.80 12.35 -9.55
N ASP A 117 14.55 12.49 -9.09
CA ASP A 117 13.36 12.04 -9.84
C ASP A 117 13.08 12.89 -11.09
N ILE A 118 13.80 14.02 -11.24
CA ILE A 118 13.76 14.85 -12.47
C ILE A 118 14.61 14.22 -13.57
N TYR A 119 15.67 13.49 -13.19
CA TYR A 119 16.67 12.95 -14.11
C TYR A 119 16.50 11.46 -14.39
N ILE A 120 15.82 10.74 -13.51
CA ILE A 120 15.54 9.31 -13.69
C ILE A 120 14.34 9.14 -14.63
N ASP A 121 14.48 8.25 -15.61
CA ASP A 121 13.39 7.86 -16.49
C ASP A 121 12.16 7.43 -15.68
N ASN A 122 10.99 7.95 -16.07
CA ASN A 122 9.74 7.60 -15.43
C ASN A 122 9.35 6.13 -15.69
N THR A 123 9.85 5.56 -16.79
CA THR A 123 9.59 4.21 -17.28
C THR A 123 10.73 3.31 -16.84
N GLN A 124 10.45 2.54 -15.80
CA GLN A 124 11.38 1.58 -15.21
C GLN A 124 10.71 0.21 -15.18
N PRO A 125 10.89 -0.59 -16.24
CA PRO A 125 10.16 -1.84 -16.41
C PRO A 125 10.39 -2.82 -15.27
N TYR A 126 11.64 -3.04 -14.85
CA TYR A 126 11.95 -4.00 -13.78
C TYR A 126 11.34 -3.61 -12.41
N PRO A 127 11.56 -2.40 -11.88
CA PRO A 127 10.90 -1.96 -10.64
C PRO A 127 9.37 -2.08 -10.66
N ASP A 128 8.73 -1.74 -11.78
CA ASP A 128 7.28 -1.86 -11.90
C ASP A 128 6.84 -3.33 -11.99
N ALA A 129 7.47 -4.15 -12.83
CA ALA A 129 7.19 -5.57 -12.99
C ALA A 129 7.38 -6.35 -11.69
N LEU A 130 8.47 -6.12 -10.96
CA LEU A 130 8.73 -6.79 -9.68
C LEU A 130 7.64 -6.46 -8.66
N THR A 131 7.23 -5.19 -8.60
CA THR A 131 6.13 -4.76 -7.72
C THR A 131 4.79 -5.33 -8.19
N ALA A 132 4.54 -5.38 -9.51
CA ALA A 132 3.33 -5.96 -10.11
C ALA A 132 3.20 -7.44 -9.78
N ALA A 133 4.27 -8.20 -10.01
CA ALA A 133 4.37 -9.62 -9.74
C ALA A 133 4.17 -9.93 -8.26
N THR A 134 4.78 -9.15 -7.37
CA THR A 134 4.55 -9.28 -5.93
C THR A 134 3.08 -9.06 -5.58
N LEU A 135 2.44 -8.06 -6.20
CA LEU A 135 1.04 -7.74 -5.96
C LEU A 135 0.06 -8.74 -6.60
N ALA A 136 0.53 -9.70 -7.39
CA ALA A 136 -0.27 -10.84 -7.83
C ALA A 136 -0.69 -11.74 -6.65
N GLY A 137 -0.08 -11.57 -5.48
CA GLY A 137 -0.45 -12.28 -4.25
C GLY A 137 0.45 -13.50 -3.98
N PRO A 138 0.14 -14.27 -2.93
CA PRO A 138 1.03 -15.32 -2.42
C PRO A 138 1.22 -16.47 -3.41
N ALA A 139 0.19 -16.79 -4.21
CA ALA A 139 0.26 -17.80 -5.25
C ALA A 139 1.21 -17.43 -6.40
N GLY A 140 1.61 -16.16 -6.48
CA GLY A 140 2.57 -15.67 -7.46
C GLY A 140 1.94 -15.22 -8.77
N PRO A 141 2.74 -14.53 -9.60
CA PRO A 141 2.33 -14.07 -10.92
C PRO A 141 2.26 -15.22 -11.94
N CYS A 142 1.50 -15.02 -13.01
CA CYS A 142 1.42 -15.99 -14.09
C CYS A 142 1.26 -15.37 -15.48
N PHE A 143 1.59 -16.16 -16.49
CA PHE A 143 1.12 -16.00 -17.87
C PHE A 143 -0.05 -16.95 -18.16
N TYR A 144 -0.83 -16.56 -19.16
CA TYR A 144 -1.81 -17.42 -19.81
C TYR A 144 -1.32 -17.64 -21.23
N ASN A 145 -1.00 -18.89 -21.58
CA ASN A 145 -0.47 -19.25 -22.89
C ASN A 145 -1.32 -20.36 -23.50
N LEU A 146 -1.40 -20.40 -24.83
CA LEU A 146 -1.99 -21.55 -25.51
C LEU A 146 -1.04 -22.74 -25.38
N ARG A 147 -1.60 -23.90 -25.08
CA ARG A 147 -0.83 -25.15 -25.08
C ARG A 147 -0.26 -25.42 -26.47
N THR A 148 0.98 -25.89 -26.51
CA THR A 148 1.62 -26.33 -27.75
C THR A 148 0.79 -27.43 -28.42
N GLY A 149 0.58 -27.32 -29.73
CA GLY A 149 -0.19 -28.30 -30.51
C GLY A 149 -1.70 -28.06 -30.54
N VAL A 150 -2.23 -27.06 -29.84
CA VAL A 150 -3.65 -26.67 -29.95
C VAL A 150 -3.84 -25.70 -31.12
N GLY A 151 -3.97 -26.22 -32.33
CA GLY A 151 -4.15 -25.43 -33.55
C GLY A 151 -5.55 -24.83 -33.73
N CYS A 152 -6.53 -25.29 -32.97
CA CYS A 152 -7.93 -24.90 -33.15
C CYS A 152 -8.25 -23.48 -32.62
N VAL A 153 -7.45 -22.95 -31.69
CA VAL A 153 -7.68 -21.63 -31.08
C VAL A 153 -6.95 -20.55 -31.87
N SER A 154 -7.62 -19.96 -32.85
CA SER A 154 -7.11 -18.83 -33.63
C SER A 154 -7.29 -17.48 -32.92
N THR A 155 -6.52 -16.46 -33.31
CA THR A 155 -6.69 -15.08 -32.82
C THR A 155 -8.11 -14.57 -33.08
N ASN A 156 -8.66 -14.81 -34.27
CA ASN A 156 -10.03 -14.40 -34.62
C ASN A 156 -11.06 -15.04 -33.69
N PHE A 157 -10.90 -16.33 -33.38
CA PHE A 157 -11.75 -17.01 -32.40
C PHE A 157 -11.67 -16.35 -31.02
N LEU A 158 -10.45 -16.06 -30.53
CA LEU A 158 -10.25 -15.41 -29.23
C LEU A 158 -10.96 -14.04 -29.17
N VAL A 159 -10.78 -13.21 -30.19
CA VAL A 159 -11.27 -11.83 -30.13
C VAL A 159 -12.74 -11.68 -30.52
N ASP A 160 -13.27 -12.52 -31.41
CA ASP A 160 -14.66 -12.41 -31.88
C ASP A 160 -15.64 -13.28 -31.08
N GLN A 161 -15.18 -14.43 -30.58
CA GLN A 161 -16.06 -15.38 -29.87
C GLN A 161 -15.86 -15.33 -28.36
N ILE A 162 -14.63 -15.18 -27.87
CA ILE A 162 -14.35 -15.20 -26.43
C ILE A 162 -14.48 -13.80 -25.82
N ALA A 163 -13.76 -12.82 -26.36
CA ALA A 163 -13.68 -11.45 -25.82
C ALA A 163 -14.17 -10.33 -26.78
N PRO A 164 -15.36 -10.44 -27.39
CA PRO A 164 -15.85 -9.47 -28.37
C PRO A 164 -16.09 -8.07 -27.79
N THR A 165 -16.52 -7.98 -26.54
CA THR A 165 -16.78 -6.70 -25.87
C THR A 165 -15.46 -6.00 -25.54
N VAL A 166 -14.45 -6.78 -25.12
CA VAL A 166 -13.09 -6.27 -24.94
C VAL A 166 -12.51 -5.78 -26.26
N LYS A 167 -12.68 -6.52 -27.36
CA LYS A 167 -12.24 -6.11 -28.71
C LYS A 167 -12.84 -4.77 -29.09
N GLN A 168 -14.14 -4.61 -28.89
CA GLN A 168 -14.84 -3.37 -29.21
C GLN A 168 -14.38 -2.18 -28.36
N LEU A 169 -14.05 -2.41 -27.08
CA LEU A 169 -13.69 -1.35 -26.13
C LEU A 169 -12.20 -0.98 -26.14
N MET A 170 -11.32 -1.96 -26.32
CA MET A 170 -9.87 -1.84 -26.09
C MET A 170 -9.01 -2.27 -27.29
N GLY A 171 -9.64 -2.73 -28.37
CA GLY A 171 -8.96 -3.18 -29.58
C GLY A 171 -8.52 -4.65 -29.52
N GLU A 172 -8.10 -5.15 -30.68
CA GLU A 172 -7.83 -6.57 -30.91
C GLU A 172 -6.66 -7.12 -30.09
N SER A 173 -5.56 -6.37 -29.96
CA SER A 173 -4.37 -6.80 -29.23
C SER A 173 -4.66 -7.05 -27.74
N ILE A 174 -5.42 -6.16 -27.10
CA ILE A 174 -5.82 -6.30 -25.70
C ILE A 174 -6.84 -7.44 -25.56
N ALA A 175 -7.78 -7.56 -26.50
CA ALA A 175 -8.75 -8.65 -26.51
C ALA A 175 -8.09 -10.03 -26.63
N ALA A 176 -7.08 -10.19 -27.49
CA ALA A 176 -6.35 -11.45 -27.62
C ALA A 176 -5.70 -11.86 -26.29
N THR A 177 -5.11 -10.89 -25.56
CA THR A 177 -4.50 -11.11 -24.24
C THR A 177 -5.54 -11.47 -23.17
N LEU A 178 -6.68 -10.76 -23.14
CA LEU A 178 -7.72 -10.96 -22.13
C LEU A 178 -8.68 -12.12 -22.43
N ALA A 179 -8.71 -12.63 -23.67
CA ALA A 179 -9.47 -13.80 -24.05
C ALA A 179 -8.90 -15.09 -23.45
N LEU A 180 -7.57 -15.20 -23.34
CA LEU A 180 -6.91 -16.39 -22.76
C LEU A 180 -7.35 -16.69 -21.31
N PRO A 181 -7.32 -15.74 -20.35
CA PRO A 181 -7.83 -16.01 -19.01
C PRO A 181 -9.33 -16.33 -18.97
N LEU A 182 -10.14 -15.74 -19.85
CA LEU A 182 -11.57 -16.07 -19.96
C LEU A 182 -11.79 -17.51 -20.43
N LEU A 183 -11.09 -17.93 -21.49
CA LEU A 183 -11.16 -19.28 -22.01
C LEU A 183 -10.66 -20.29 -20.98
N TRP A 184 -9.52 -20.01 -20.34
CA TRP A 184 -9.00 -20.80 -19.24
C TRP A 184 -10.04 -20.98 -18.13
N ALA A 185 -10.61 -19.88 -17.63
CA ALA A 185 -11.56 -19.90 -16.52
C ALA A 185 -12.89 -20.59 -16.87
N ALA A 186 -13.30 -20.57 -18.14
CA ALA A 186 -14.53 -21.22 -18.57
C ALA A 186 -14.43 -22.75 -18.55
N MET A 187 -13.24 -23.28 -18.82
CA MET A 187 -12.95 -24.71 -18.91
C MET A 187 -12.35 -25.29 -17.62
N GLU A 188 -12.01 -24.44 -16.66
CA GLU A 188 -11.49 -24.87 -15.37
C GLU A 188 -12.56 -25.64 -14.57
N PRO A 189 -12.23 -26.82 -14.00
CA PRO A 189 -13.18 -27.61 -13.22
C PRO A 189 -13.76 -26.82 -12.05
N SER A 190 -15.08 -26.87 -11.87
CA SER A 190 -15.76 -26.19 -10.76
C SER A 190 -15.36 -26.71 -9.39
N GLU A 191 -14.80 -27.93 -9.31
CA GLU A 191 -14.34 -28.57 -8.08
C GLU A 191 -13.07 -27.90 -7.50
N ASN A 192 -12.31 -27.20 -8.34
CA ASN A 192 -11.05 -26.56 -7.93
C ASN A 192 -11.28 -25.31 -7.06
N TYR A 193 -12.49 -24.75 -7.04
CA TYR A 193 -12.80 -23.50 -6.34
C TYR A 193 -14.16 -23.56 -5.64
N ASP A 194 -14.24 -22.98 -4.45
CA ASP A 194 -15.48 -22.84 -3.67
C ASP A 194 -16.41 -21.72 -4.20
N TYR A 195 -16.08 -21.14 -5.36
CA TYR A 195 -16.81 -20.05 -6.01
C TYR A 195 -16.72 -20.17 -7.54
N ALA A 196 -17.71 -19.61 -8.23
CA ALA A 196 -17.70 -19.53 -9.68
C ALA A 196 -16.66 -18.51 -10.17
N LEU A 197 -15.79 -18.91 -11.11
CA LEU A 197 -14.81 -18.03 -11.75
C LEU A 197 -15.47 -17.05 -12.73
N LEU A 198 -16.55 -17.48 -13.39
CA LEU A 198 -17.28 -16.72 -14.40
C LEU A 198 -18.79 -16.71 -14.06
N PRO A 199 -19.53 -15.65 -14.44
CA PRO A 199 -20.98 -15.70 -14.45
C PRO A 199 -21.50 -16.78 -15.41
N ASN A 200 -22.52 -17.54 -15.00
CA ASN A 200 -23.06 -18.68 -15.77
C ASN A 200 -23.34 -18.37 -17.24
N LYS A 201 -23.95 -17.21 -17.55
CA LYS A 201 -24.23 -16.82 -18.94
C LYS A 201 -22.97 -16.65 -19.78
N LEU A 202 -21.91 -16.07 -19.19
CA LEU A 202 -20.63 -15.87 -19.86
C LEU A 202 -19.90 -17.20 -20.06
N GLN A 203 -19.87 -18.04 -19.03
CA GLN A 203 -19.25 -19.37 -19.13
C GLN A 203 -19.92 -20.22 -20.21
N GLN A 204 -21.25 -20.28 -20.24
CA GLN A 204 -22.00 -21.04 -21.24
C GLN A 204 -21.79 -20.51 -22.66
N ARG A 205 -21.67 -19.19 -22.84
CA ARG A 205 -21.33 -18.58 -24.14
C ARG A 205 -19.97 -19.06 -24.63
N ILE A 206 -18.96 -19.02 -23.76
CA ILE A 206 -17.58 -19.45 -24.10
C ILE A 206 -17.53 -20.94 -24.39
N LEU A 207 -18.13 -21.78 -23.54
CA LEU A 207 -18.14 -23.22 -23.73
C LEU A 207 -18.80 -23.62 -25.05
N ARG A 208 -19.97 -23.04 -25.37
CA ARG A 208 -20.65 -23.29 -26.65
C ARG A 208 -19.80 -22.88 -27.86
N ALA A 209 -19.14 -21.72 -27.78
CA ALA A 209 -18.24 -21.28 -28.85
C ALA A 209 -17.06 -22.24 -29.02
N PHE A 210 -16.48 -22.71 -27.91
CA PHE A 210 -15.35 -23.63 -27.94
C PHE A 210 -15.72 -25.02 -28.46
N THR A 211 -16.89 -25.57 -28.10
CA THR A 211 -17.35 -26.88 -28.61
C THR A 211 -17.40 -26.93 -30.14
N ASN A 212 -17.65 -25.80 -30.81
CA ASN A 212 -17.71 -25.74 -32.27
C ASN A 212 -16.33 -25.81 -32.95
N VAL A 213 -15.25 -25.65 -32.19
CA VAL A 213 -13.88 -25.52 -32.69
C VAL A 213 -12.95 -26.59 -32.09
N ALA A 214 -13.31 -27.18 -30.95
CA ALA A 214 -12.48 -28.14 -30.24
C ALA A 214 -12.38 -29.49 -30.99
N GLU A 215 -11.16 -29.90 -31.30
CA GLU A 215 -10.86 -31.25 -31.83
C GLU A 215 -10.82 -32.29 -30.70
N THR A 216 -10.35 -31.89 -29.51
CA THR A 216 -10.24 -32.77 -28.33
C THR A 216 -11.14 -32.24 -27.21
N PRO A 217 -12.33 -32.84 -26.98
CA PRO A 217 -13.24 -32.37 -25.95
C PRO A 217 -12.64 -32.63 -24.55
N GLY A 218 -12.69 -31.62 -23.69
CA GLY A 218 -12.38 -31.74 -22.26
C GLY A 218 -10.98 -31.30 -21.82
N LEU A 219 -10.03 -31.05 -22.73
CA LEU A 219 -8.74 -30.48 -22.36
C LEU A 219 -8.78 -28.94 -22.42
N ASN A 220 -8.37 -28.27 -21.34
CA ASN A 220 -8.25 -26.82 -21.32
C ASN A 220 -7.10 -26.38 -22.27
N PRO A 221 -7.39 -25.65 -23.35
CA PRO A 221 -6.40 -25.26 -24.36
C PRO A 221 -5.43 -24.19 -23.86
N VAL A 222 -5.75 -23.51 -22.75
CA VAL A 222 -4.91 -22.49 -22.14
C VAL A 222 -4.23 -23.09 -20.92
N VAL A 223 -2.91 -22.92 -20.84
CA VAL A 223 -2.11 -23.21 -19.66
C VAL A 223 -1.85 -21.91 -18.90
N ARG A 224 -1.90 -22.01 -17.56
CA ARG A 224 -1.54 -20.93 -16.66
C ARG A 224 -0.19 -21.25 -16.04
N GLU A 225 0.84 -20.50 -16.44
CA GLU A 225 2.23 -20.79 -16.10
C GLU A 225 2.74 -19.76 -15.10
N GLY A 226 3.27 -20.24 -13.97
CA GLY A 226 3.89 -19.38 -12.97
C GLY A 226 5.14 -18.70 -13.55
N ILE A 227 5.41 -17.46 -13.12
CA ILE A 227 6.59 -16.73 -13.58
C ILE A 227 7.37 -16.12 -12.42
N TYR A 228 8.62 -15.76 -12.68
CA TYR A 228 9.39 -14.89 -11.79
C TYR A 228 10.01 -13.72 -12.57
N VAL A 229 10.22 -12.62 -11.86
CA VAL A 229 10.76 -11.37 -12.41
C VAL A 229 12.22 -11.25 -12.01
N THR A 230 13.10 -11.01 -12.98
CA THR A 230 14.53 -10.75 -12.76
C THR A 230 15.00 -9.51 -13.48
N ASP A 231 16.11 -8.97 -12.99
CA ASP A 231 16.93 -8.00 -13.71
C ASP A 231 18.14 -8.70 -14.32
N ASP A 232 18.50 -8.30 -15.53
CA ASP A 232 19.83 -8.54 -16.09
C ASP A 232 20.42 -7.21 -16.53
N GLY A 233 21.30 -6.65 -15.70
CA GLY A 233 22.06 -5.44 -16.05
C GLY A 233 21.19 -4.26 -16.52
N SER A 234 20.00 -4.07 -15.94
CA SER A 234 18.93 -3.09 -16.27
C SER A 234 17.82 -3.53 -17.23
N GLN A 235 17.88 -4.75 -17.77
CA GLN A 235 16.79 -5.32 -18.57
C GLN A 235 15.81 -6.10 -17.71
N LEU A 236 14.52 -5.99 -18.03
CA LEU A 236 13.46 -6.78 -17.40
C LEU A 236 13.39 -8.16 -18.06
N ASN A 237 13.56 -9.21 -17.26
CA ASN A 237 13.37 -10.59 -17.67
C ASN A 237 12.20 -11.23 -16.93
N LEU A 238 11.27 -11.83 -17.69
CA LEU A 238 10.12 -12.58 -17.19
C LEU A 238 10.32 -14.05 -17.54
N VAL A 239 10.58 -14.89 -16.54
CA VAL A 239 10.96 -16.28 -16.76
C VAL A 239 9.84 -17.20 -16.28
N ILE A 240 9.48 -18.18 -17.12
CA ILE A 240 8.47 -19.19 -16.83
C ILE A 240 9.06 -20.23 -15.87
N MET A 241 8.28 -20.59 -14.85
CA MET A 241 8.61 -21.68 -13.95
C MET A 241 8.28 -23.01 -14.63
N GLU A 242 9.28 -23.85 -14.87
CA GLU A 242 9.05 -25.23 -15.30
C GLU A 242 8.38 -26.00 -14.15
N ASN A 243 7.09 -26.31 -14.30
CA ASN A 243 6.43 -27.24 -13.39
C ASN A 243 7.00 -28.63 -13.63
N SER A 244 7.89 -29.08 -12.74
CA SER A 244 8.31 -30.49 -12.65
C SER A 244 7.17 -31.35 -12.11
N GLU A 245 6.03 -31.40 -12.79
CA GLU A 245 5.00 -32.40 -12.56
C GLU A 245 4.37 -32.82 -13.89
N CYS A 246 4.94 -33.85 -14.53
CA CYS A 246 4.16 -35.00 -15.02
C CYS A 246 5.06 -36.17 -15.44
N SER A 247 4.70 -37.36 -14.94
CA SER A 247 5.02 -38.70 -15.45
C SER A 247 6.47 -39.18 -15.39
N GLY A 248 6.68 -40.17 -14.52
CA GLY A 248 7.76 -41.12 -14.69
C GLY A 248 7.58 -41.86 -16.01
N GLN A 249 8.33 -41.46 -17.03
CA GLN A 249 8.76 -42.33 -18.11
C GLN A 249 10.22 -42.03 -18.39
N LYS A 250 11.09 -42.87 -17.80
CA LYS A 250 12.38 -43.14 -18.40
C LYS A 250 12.12 -43.53 -19.84
N ASN A 251 12.55 -42.71 -20.79
CA ASN A 251 13.01 -43.19 -22.09
C ASN A 251 14.03 -42.19 -22.62
N ASN A 252 15.28 -42.64 -22.61
CA ASN A 252 16.37 -42.05 -23.37
C ASN A 252 16.03 -42.17 -24.85
N ALA A 253 15.79 -41.06 -25.53
CA ALA A 253 15.97 -40.95 -26.97
C ALA A 253 16.37 -39.51 -27.28
N ALA A 254 17.65 -39.34 -27.57
CA ALA A 254 18.21 -38.10 -28.09
C ALA A 254 17.59 -37.83 -29.46
N THR A 255 16.91 -36.69 -29.61
CA THR A 255 16.55 -36.15 -30.92
C THR A 255 17.42 -34.93 -31.17
N THR A 256 18.47 -35.13 -31.95
CA THR A 256 19.41 -34.12 -32.41
C THR A 256 18.72 -33.23 -33.46
N HIS A 257 18.56 -31.94 -33.16
CA HIS A 257 18.36 -30.93 -34.20
C HIS A 257 19.72 -30.30 -34.57
N PRO A 258 20.06 -30.16 -35.86
CA PRO A 258 21.33 -29.58 -36.27
C PRO A 258 21.21 -28.05 -36.42
N GLY A 259 22.19 -27.33 -35.87
CA GLY A 259 22.55 -25.98 -36.30
C GLY A 259 22.27 -24.87 -35.28
N GLY A 260 23.23 -24.60 -34.39
CA GLY A 260 23.26 -23.40 -33.55
C GLY A 260 24.08 -23.61 -32.29
N ASN A 261 25.30 -23.07 -32.28
CA ASN A 261 26.27 -23.21 -31.18
C ASN A 261 25.73 -22.55 -29.89
N VAL A 262 25.15 -23.31 -28.97
CA VAL A 262 24.72 -22.83 -27.64
C VAL A 262 25.19 -23.82 -26.57
N GLY A 263 26.43 -23.68 -26.13
CA GLY A 263 27.02 -24.49 -25.06
C GLY A 263 27.38 -23.61 -23.87
N GLY A 264 26.58 -23.67 -22.80
CA GLY A 264 26.91 -23.12 -21.48
C GLY A 264 25.78 -22.35 -20.79
N GLY A 265 25.03 -21.52 -21.53
CA GLY A 265 24.01 -20.63 -20.95
C GLY A 265 22.72 -21.34 -20.56
N GLU A 266 22.25 -22.32 -21.35
CA GLU A 266 20.94 -22.96 -21.16
C GLU A 266 20.89 -23.85 -19.91
N VAL A 267 21.99 -24.53 -19.59
CA VAL A 267 22.11 -25.38 -18.39
C VAL A 267 22.16 -24.50 -17.13
N ALA A 268 22.96 -23.42 -17.14
CA ALA A 268 23.00 -22.45 -16.05
C ALA A 268 21.63 -21.75 -15.86
N HIS A 269 20.90 -21.48 -16.94
CA HIS A 269 19.59 -20.83 -16.85
C HIS A 269 18.52 -21.76 -16.28
N ARG A 270 18.55 -23.06 -16.62
CA ARG A 270 17.68 -24.09 -16.02
C ARG A 270 18.01 -24.33 -14.55
N GLU A 271 19.29 -24.43 -14.20
CA GLU A 271 19.74 -24.56 -12.81
C GLU A 271 19.34 -23.33 -11.97
N PHE A 272 19.45 -22.13 -12.55
CA PHE A 272 19.04 -20.88 -11.91
C PHE A 272 17.52 -20.80 -11.73
N ALA A 273 16.74 -21.20 -12.74
CA ALA A 273 15.28 -21.28 -12.66
C ALA A 273 14.83 -22.30 -11.61
N ALA A 274 15.49 -23.46 -11.53
CA ALA A 274 15.23 -24.48 -10.52
C ALA A 274 15.56 -23.99 -9.10
N LEU A 275 16.71 -23.32 -8.91
CA LEU A 275 17.08 -22.71 -7.64
C LEU A 275 16.08 -21.62 -7.24
N HIS A 276 15.65 -20.78 -8.19
CA HIS A 276 14.66 -19.73 -7.94
C HIS A 276 13.26 -20.28 -7.66
N ALA A 277 12.84 -21.36 -8.32
CA ALA A 277 11.60 -22.07 -8.01
C ALA A 277 11.65 -22.67 -6.60
N GLN A 278 12.79 -23.24 -6.19
CA GLN A 278 13.02 -23.68 -4.81
C GLN A 278 12.99 -22.50 -3.82
N ILE A 279 13.63 -21.38 -4.13
CA ILE A 279 13.60 -20.17 -3.29
C ILE A 279 12.18 -19.60 -3.21
N ALA A 280 11.41 -19.63 -4.30
CA ALA A 280 10.02 -19.19 -4.32
C ALA A 280 9.12 -20.11 -3.48
N ALA A 281 9.28 -21.43 -3.61
CA ALA A 281 8.58 -22.41 -2.80
C ALA A 281 8.94 -22.28 -1.31
N VAL A 282 10.23 -22.11 -1.00
CA VAL A 282 10.72 -21.86 0.37
C VAL A 282 10.17 -20.52 0.89
N ARG A 283 10.15 -19.46 0.07
CA ARG A 283 9.57 -18.16 0.46
C ARG A 283 8.07 -18.27 0.73
N GLN A 284 7.33 -18.97 -0.12
CA GLN A 284 5.90 -19.24 0.07
C GLN A 284 5.65 -20.00 1.37
N HIS A 285 6.34 -21.12 1.58
CA HIS A 285 6.27 -21.92 2.81
C HIS A 285 6.62 -21.09 4.06
N THR A 286 7.72 -20.36 4.02
CA THR A 286 8.17 -19.50 5.12
C THR A 286 7.15 -18.39 5.40
N THR A 287 6.56 -17.79 4.37
CA THR A 287 5.53 -16.75 4.56
C THR A 287 4.24 -17.31 5.15
N ASP A 288 3.84 -18.53 4.76
CA ASP A 288 2.66 -19.19 5.31
C ASP A 288 2.89 -19.60 6.77
N GLU A 289 4.06 -20.12 7.10
CA GLU A 289 4.48 -20.41 8.48
C GLU A 289 4.54 -19.15 9.33
N VAL A 290 5.15 -18.06 8.84
CA VAL A 290 5.22 -16.78 9.56
C VAL A 290 3.82 -16.19 9.76
N GLN A 291 2.93 -16.30 8.78
CA GLN A 291 1.54 -15.88 8.93
C GLN A 291 0.79 -16.74 9.94
N GLN A 292 1.04 -18.05 9.95
CA GLN A 292 0.46 -18.99 10.92
C GLN A 292 0.94 -18.69 12.34
N LEU A 293 2.24 -18.56 12.56
CA LEU A 293 2.86 -18.13 13.82
C LEU A 293 2.30 -16.79 14.30
N ARG A 294 2.08 -15.84 13.39
CA ARG A 294 1.49 -14.53 13.72
C ARG A 294 0.03 -14.63 14.14
N ARG A 295 -0.75 -15.52 13.52
CA ARG A 295 -2.14 -15.82 13.93
C ARG A 295 -2.14 -16.47 15.32
N ASP A 296 -1.25 -17.41 15.57
CA ASP A 296 -1.17 -18.13 16.83
C ASP A 296 -0.66 -17.24 17.97
N PHE A 297 0.36 -16.41 17.74
CA PHE A 297 0.81 -15.41 18.70
C PHE A 297 -0.28 -14.39 19.05
N GLN A 298 -1.09 -13.96 18.06
CA GLN A 298 -2.23 -13.08 18.34
C GLN A 298 -3.33 -13.77 19.16
N ARG A 299 -3.59 -15.07 18.96
CA ARG A 299 -4.51 -15.85 19.80
C ARG A 299 -3.98 -15.95 21.23
N GLU A 300 -2.70 -16.24 21.41
CA GLU A 300 -2.08 -16.31 22.74
C GLU A 300 -2.11 -14.96 23.46
N LEU A 301 -1.83 -13.85 22.75
CA LEU A 301 -1.93 -12.52 23.34
C LEU A 301 -3.37 -12.19 23.78
N GLN A 302 -4.39 -12.65 23.05
CA GLN A 302 -5.80 -12.50 23.44
C GLN A 302 -6.16 -13.33 24.68
N LYS A 303 -5.60 -14.54 24.81
CA LYS A 303 -5.75 -15.35 26.03
C LYS A 303 -5.12 -14.64 27.23
N LEU A 304 -3.90 -14.13 27.09
CA LEU A 304 -3.19 -13.38 28.14
C LEU A 304 -3.90 -12.08 28.53
N GLN A 305 -4.45 -11.34 27.57
CA GLN A 305 -5.26 -10.15 27.85
C GLN A 305 -6.53 -10.49 28.64
N THR A 306 -7.15 -11.64 28.36
CA THR A 306 -8.31 -12.12 29.10
C THR A 306 -7.94 -12.51 30.54
N ILE A 307 -6.79 -13.15 30.73
CA ILE A 307 -6.25 -13.48 32.06
C ILE A 307 -5.94 -12.20 32.85
N PHE A 308 -5.23 -11.24 32.25
CA PHE A 308 -4.90 -9.95 32.89
C PHE A 308 -6.15 -9.15 33.31
N ARG A 309 -7.21 -9.18 32.50
CA ARG A 309 -8.49 -8.54 32.86
C ARG A 309 -9.18 -9.20 34.05
N ARG A 310 -8.98 -10.50 34.27
CA ARG A 310 -9.46 -11.20 35.47
C ARG A 310 -8.61 -10.92 36.70
N VAL A 311 -7.30 -10.76 36.54
CA VAL A 311 -6.37 -10.44 37.65
C VAL A 311 -6.48 -8.96 38.08
N ALA A 312 -6.79 -8.04 37.16
CA ALA A 312 -6.96 -6.61 37.45
C ALA A 312 -8.25 -6.27 38.25
N MET A 313 -9.03 -7.26 38.69
CA MET A 313 -10.24 -7.10 39.51
C MET A 313 -9.97 -7.18 41.04
N TYR A 314 -8.70 -7.26 41.47
CA TYR A 314 -8.33 -7.16 42.89
C TYR A 314 -7.94 -5.71 43.28
N PRO A 315 -8.41 -5.17 44.41
CA PRO A 315 -8.10 -3.81 44.82
C PRO A 315 -6.66 -3.70 45.33
N ALA A 316 -5.81 -2.95 44.61
CA ALA A 316 -4.45 -2.66 45.06
C ALA A 316 -4.44 -1.44 45.99
N VAL A 317 -4.04 -1.69 47.24
CA VAL A 317 -3.72 -0.70 48.27
C VAL A 317 -2.52 0.13 47.82
N ARG A 318 -2.65 1.46 47.87
CA ARG A 318 -1.54 2.40 47.57
C ARG A 318 -0.64 2.53 48.78
N HIS A 319 0.66 2.30 48.60
CA HIS A 319 1.70 2.79 49.52
C HIS A 319 2.42 3.94 48.82
N ASP A 320 2.42 5.11 49.48
CA ASP A 320 3.25 6.26 49.16
C ASP A 320 4.70 5.94 49.46
N ILE A 321 5.60 6.17 48.50
CA ILE A 321 7.03 6.26 48.76
C ILE A 321 7.51 7.58 48.15
N SER A 322 7.68 8.55 49.03
CA SER A 322 8.50 9.73 48.83
C SER A 322 9.97 9.29 48.72
N ALA A 323 10.68 9.72 47.67
CA ALA A 323 12.11 9.48 47.52
C ALA A 323 12.84 10.80 47.30
N HIS A 324 13.72 11.08 48.27
CA HIS A 324 14.72 12.12 48.33
C HIS A 324 15.68 12.11 47.11
N ASP A 325 15.97 13.29 46.56
CA ASP A 325 17.15 13.55 45.73
C ASP A 325 18.39 13.80 46.61
N PRO A 326 19.59 13.29 46.25
CA PRO A 326 20.86 13.76 46.80
C PRO A 326 21.50 14.88 45.93
N PRO A 327 22.36 15.73 46.51
CA PRO A 327 22.91 16.89 45.83
C PRO A 327 24.07 16.52 44.90
N VAL A 328 24.12 17.12 43.72
CA VAL A 328 25.25 17.00 42.78
C VAL A 328 26.16 18.22 42.95
N GLU A 329 27.43 17.95 43.26
CA GLU A 329 28.52 18.93 43.37
C GLU A 329 28.80 19.64 42.04
N ASP A 330 29.05 20.96 42.15
CA ASP A 330 29.47 21.85 41.06
C ASP A 330 30.94 21.61 40.67
N LEU A 331 31.19 21.45 39.37
CA LEU A 331 32.52 21.52 38.74
C LEU A 331 32.50 22.60 37.64
N PRO A 332 33.46 23.54 37.61
CA PRO A 332 33.36 24.74 36.80
C PRO A 332 33.82 24.51 35.34
N GLY A 333 33.07 25.12 34.42
CA GLY A 333 33.68 25.72 33.22
C GLY A 333 33.97 24.79 32.04
N THR A 334 32.94 24.25 31.39
CA THR A 334 33.00 24.02 29.94
C THR A 334 31.71 24.57 29.34
N ARG A 335 31.82 25.62 28.52
CA ARG A 335 30.68 26.26 27.86
C ARG A 335 30.04 25.23 26.90
N ARG A 336 29.06 24.45 27.40
CA ARG A 336 28.35 23.43 26.62
C ARG A 336 27.73 24.10 25.41
N VAL A 337 28.16 23.71 24.21
CA VAL A 337 27.55 24.14 22.95
C VAL A 337 26.21 23.41 22.82
N LEU A 338 25.15 24.04 23.32
CA LEU A 338 23.81 23.48 23.24
C LEU A 338 23.38 23.36 21.78
N THR A 339 22.91 22.19 21.39
CA THR A 339 22.52 21.94 20.00
C THR A 339 21.13 22.54 19.73
N ALA A 340 21.02 23.43 18.76
CA ALA A 340 19.77 24.08 18.38
C ALA A 340 18.88 23.18 17.50
N ARG A 341 18.26 22.17 18.12
CA ARG A 341 17.30 21.26 17.48
C ARG A 341 15.99 21.20 18.27
N LEU A 342 14.89 21.10 17.54
CA LEU A 342 13.56 20.90 18.13
C LEU A 342 13.24 19.41 18.23
N SER A 343 12.47 19.04 19.26
CA SER A 343 11.96 17.68 19.49
C SER A 343 11.17 17.17 18.28
N LYS A 344 11.26 15.87 17.99
CA LYS A 344 10.54 15.29 16.84
C LYS A 344 9.03 15.14 17.11
N ARG A 345 8.63 14.88 18.35
CA ARG A 345 7.24 14.56 18.73
C ARG A 345 6.95 15.03 20.18
N PRO A 346 6.60 16.30 20.40
CA PRO A 346 6.12 16.75 21.71
C PRO A 346 4.82 16.02 22.05
N LYS A 347 4.73 15.47 23.27
CA LYS A 347 3.59 14.68 23.73
C LYS A 347 2.39 15.56 24.07
N ASP A 348 2.65 16.75 24.60
CA ASP A 348 1.64 17.72 25.00
C ASP A 348 2.12 19.18 24.80
N LEU A 349 1.25 20.14 25.14
CA LEU A 349 1.55 21.57 25.04
C LEU A 349 2.53 22.06 26.12
N TYR A 350 2.69 21.33 27.22
CA TYR A 350 3.64 21.67 28.28
C TYR A 350 5.07 21.36 27.86
N GLU A 351 5.31 20.18 27.29
CA GLU A 351 6.60 19.84 26.66
C GLU A 351 6.94 20.84 25.55
N LEU A 352 5.93 21.26 24.77
CA LEU A 352 6.11 22.24 23.69
C LEU A 352 6.47 23.65 24.21
N TRP A 353 5.94 24.04 25.37
CA TRP A 353 6.30 25.29 26.03
C TRP A 353 7.66 25.21 26.71
N HIS A 354 7.96 24.09 27.36
CA HIS A 354 9.24 23.80 27.98
C HIS A 354 10.39 23.84 26.97
N GLU A 355 10.20 23.25 25.79
CA GLU A 355 11.14 23.34 24.65
C GLU A 355 11.45 24.80 24.25
N TYR A 356 10.48 25.70 24.37
CA TYR A 356 10.65 27.11 24.04
C TYR A 356 11.34 27.90 25.15
N GLN A 357 10.95 27.66 26.40
CA GLN A 357 11.43 28.43 27.55
C GLN A 357 12.81 27.99 28.04
N VAL A 358 13.05 26.67 28.07
CA VAL A 358 14.23 26.04 28.70
C VAL A 358 15.01 25.18 27.71
N GLY A 359 14.32 24.52 26.77
CA GLY A 359 14.92 23.50 25.91
C GLY A 359 14.52 22.09 26.34
N CYS A 360 15.15 21.05 25.79
CA CYS A 360 14.90 19.66 26.18
C CYS A 360 16.22 18.89 26.30
N GLY A 361 16.62 18.49 27.50
CA GLY A 361 17.92 17.86 27.74
C GLY A 361 19.07 18.81 27.35
N ASP A 362 20.04 18.32 26.58
CA ASP A 362 21.18 19.13 26.08
C ASP A 362 20.85 20.02 24.85
N LEU A 363 19.56 20.24 24.59
CA LEU A 363 19.10 21.05 23.47
C LEU A 363 18.83 22.50 23.90
N LYS A 364 19.27 23.43 23.05
CA LYS A 364 19.10 24.87 23.26
C LYS A 364 17.60 25.24 23.33
N ALA A 365 17.25 26.21 24.18
CA ALA A 365 15.89 26.75 24.25
C ALA A 365 15.47 27.38 22.92
N ALA A 366 14.26 27.08 22.44
CA ALA A 366 13.84 27.58 21.12
C ALA A 366 13.74 29.12 21.05
N LYS A 367 13.48 29.80 22.18
CA LYS A 367 13.49 31.27 22.26
C LYS A 367 14.87 31.88 21.92
N GLU A 368 15.95 31.12 22.13
CA GLU A 368 17.34 31.55 21.95
C GLU A 368 17.92 31.17 20.57
N PHE A 369 17.12 30.56 19.69
CA PHE A 369 17.60 30.17 18.37
C PHE A 369 18.00 31.40 17.55
N THR A 370 19.18 31.37 16.95
CA THR A 370 19.65 32.36 15.97
C THR A 370 18.86 32.26 14.65
N THR A 371 19.00 33.24 13.77
CA THR A 371 18.36 33.23 12.45
C THR A 371 18.73 31.99 11.62
N VAL A 372 20.01 31.59 11.66
CA VAL A 372 20.53 30.40 10.98
C VAL A 372 19.93 29.12 11.57
N GLU A 373 19.89 29.00 12.89
CA GLU A 373 19.33 27.84 13.61
C GLU A 373 17.80 27.70 13.37
N ARG A 374 17.09 28.84 13.31
CA ARG A 374 15.67 28.89 12.89
C ARG A 374 15.51 28.46 11.43
N GLY A 375 16.44 28.83 10.56
CA GLY A 375 16.49 28.38 9.16
C GLY A 375 16.62 26.86 9.04
N ALA A 376 17.53 26.26 9.81
CA ALA A 376 17.70 24.80 9.87
C ALA A 376 16.45 24.07 10.40
N ASN A 377 15.69 24.70 11.30
CA ASN A 377 14.45 24.16 11.87
C ASN A 377 13.17 24.79 11.27
N LYS A 378 13.24 25.41 10.08
CA LYS A 378 12.20 26.33 9.54
C LYS A 378 10.77 25.81 9.64
N PHE A 379 10.53 24.56 9.23
CA PHE A 379 9.18 23.99 9.20
C PHE A 379 8.59 23.75 10.60
N ALA A 380 9.40 23.21 11.51
CA ALA A 380 8.98 22.93 12.89
C ALA A 380 8.84 24.23 13.68
N TYR A 381 9.83 25.13 13.56
CA TYR A 381 9.84 26.42 14.24
C TYR A 381 8.65 27.28 13.81
N SER A 382 8.42 27.47 12.50
CA SER A 382 7.27 28.26 11.99
C SER A 382 5.93 27.68 12.43
N ARG A 383 5.82 26.35 12.50
CA ARG A 383 4.61 25.65 12.95
C ARG A 383 4.32 25.88 14.43
N ARG A 384 5.35 25.84 15.28
CA ARG A 384 5.24 25.94 16.75
C ARG A 384 5.18 27.39 17.23
N LYS A 385 5.76 28.34 16.47
CA LYS A 385 5.77 29.77 16.78
C LYS A 385 4.39 30.36 17.06
N VAL A 386 3.33 29.89 16.40
CA VAL A 386 1.96 30.38 16.68
C VAL A 386 1.54 30.14 18.12
N PHE A 387 1.89 28.98 18.68
CA PHE A 387 1.58 28.62 20.06
C PHE A 387 2.47 29.38 21.03
N TRP A 388 3.79 29.43 20.78
CA TRP A 388 4.73 30.17 21.62
C TRP A 388 4.39 31.67 21.68
N ASP A 389 3.98 32.27 20.57
CA ASP A 389 3.53 33.68 20.51
C ASP A 389 2.28 33.89 21.38
N VAL A 390 1.33 32.92 21.38
CA VAL A 390 0.08 32.99 22.16
C VAL A 390 0.36 32.85 23.66
N VAL A 391 1.10 31.83 24.07
CA VAL A 391 1.43 31.61 25.48
C VAL A 391 2.30 32.77 26.01
N SER A 392 3.30 33.21 25.25
CA SER A 392 4.09 34.41 25.63
C SER A 392 3.25 35.67 25.76
N SER A 393 2.22 35.82 24.92
CA SER A 393 1.29 36.94 25.02
C SER A 393 0.45 36.87 26.30
N LEU A 394 -0.08 35.70 26.64
CA LEU A 394 -0.87 35.50 27.86
C LEU A 394 -0.01 35.65 29.12
N VAL A 395 1.23 35.15 29.10
CA VAL A 395 2.19 35.33 30.21
C VAL A 395 2.50 36.81 30.43
N ARG A 396 2.74 37.59 29.36
CA ARG A 396 2.90 39.04 29.46
C ARG A 396 1.64 39.77 29.98
N SER A 397 0.46 39.16 29.83
CA SER A 397 -0.79 39.68 30.37
C SER A 397 -1.09 39.25 31.81
N GLY A 398 -0.13 38.59 32.47
CA GLY A 398 -0.22 38.22 33.89
C GLY A 398 -0.74 36.82 34.18
N PHE A 399 -0.89 35.96 33.17
CA PHE A 399 -1.19 34.54 33.39
C PHE A 399 0.09 33.75 33.67
N THR A 400 0.02 32.69 34.49
CA THR A 400 1.11 31.70 34.54
C THR A 400 1.15 30.91 33.23
N SER A 401 2.30 30.32 32.89
CA SER A 401 2.44 29.48 31.70
C SER A 401 1.47 28.31 31.71
N GLU A 402 1.25 27.68 32.86
CA GLU A 402 0.32 26.56 33.04
C GLU A 402 -1.12 26.99 32.75
N THR A 403 -1.58 28.08 33.37
CA THR A 403 -2.94 28.60 33.13
C THR A 403 -3.12 29.07 31.69
N ALA A 404 -2.07 29.62 31.07
CA ALA A 404 -2.11 30.00 29.64
C ALA A 404 -2.23 28.77 28.73
N ILE A 405 -1.55 27.67 29.04
CA ILE A 405 -1.65 26.40 28.31
C ILE A 405 -3.03 25.77 28.52
N ASP A 406 -3.56 25.80 29.73
CA ASP A 406 -4.91 25.31 30.05
C ASP A 406 -5.99 26.06 29.28
N LYS A 407 -5.85 27.37 29.08
CA LYS A 407 -6.74 28.16 28.23
C LYS A 407 -6.69 27.72 26.76
N VAL A 408 -5.51 27.35 26.25
CA VAL A 408 -5.41 26.80 24.90
C VAL A 408 -6.14 25.45 24.83
N TYR A 409 -5.98 24.60 25.85
CA TYR A 409 -6.72 23.34 25.92
C TYR A 409 -8.22 23.52 26.10
N SER A 410 -8.69 24.53 26.83
CA SER A 410 -10.13 24.78 27.00
C SER A 410 -10.79 25.24 25.70
N VAL A 411 -10.06 25.98 24.86
CA VAL A 411 -10.56 26.48 23.57
C VAL A 411 -10.62 25.38 22.51
N TYR A 412 -9.59 24.54 22.40
CA TYR A 412 -9.50 23.53 21.32
C TYR A 412 -9.86 22.11 21.76
N GLY A 413 -9.83 21.81 23.05
CA GLY A 413 -10.12 20.50 23.63
C GLY A 413 -8.87 19.64 23.87
N ARG A 414 -8.78 19.03 25.05
CA ARG A 414 -7.68 18.12 25.46
C ARG A 414 -7.63 16.81 24.64
N GLN A 415 -8.73 16.45 24.00
CA GLN A 415 -8.83 15.27 23.13
C GLN A 415 -8.09 15.44 21.78
N LEU A 416 -7.74 16.68 21.40
CA LEU A 416 -7.01 16.93 20.17
C LEU A 416 -5.50 16.75 20.38
N SER A 417 -4.84 16.15 19.39
CA SER A 417 -3.38 16.09 19.38
C SER A 417 -2.75 17.47 19.26
N VAL A 418 -1.53 17.65 19.78
CA VAL A 418 -0.73 18.89 19.66
C VAL A 418 -0.67 19.40 18.22
N SER A 419 -0.53 18.48 17.24
CA SER A 419 -0.49 18.86 15.82
C SER A 419 -1.80 19.46 15.32
N ASN A 420 -2.96 18.94 15.76
CA ASN A 420 -4.27 19.46 15.38
C ASN A 420 -4.56 20.80 16.05
N ILE A 421 -4.17 20.96 17.32
CA ILE A 421 -4.29 22.24 18.04
C ILE A 421 -3.45 23.32 17.34
N LEU A 422 -2.22 23.01 16.92
CA LEU A 422 -1.38 23.95 16.16
C LEU A 422 -1.96 24.35 14.80
N VAL A 423 -2.67 23.43 14.12
CA VAL A 423 -3.37 23.73 12.87
C VAL A 423 -4.54 24.69 13.12
N ALA A 424 -5.34 24.44 14.16
CA ALA A 424 -6.46 25.30 14.54
C ALA A 424 -5.98 26.71 14.94
N LEU A 425 -4.95 26.81 15.79
CA LEU A 425 -4.32 28.08 16.18
C LEU A 425 -3.84 28.92 14.98
N ARG A 426 -3.29 28.28 13.94
CA ARG A 426 -2.89 28.96 12.71
C ARG A 426 -4.10 29.45 11.90
N ALA A 427 -5.16 28.66 11.85
CA ALA A 427 -6.39 29.06 11.17
C ALA A 427 -7.01 30.28 11.87
N ASP A 428 -7.05 30.30 13.20
CA ASP A 428 -7.59 31.41 13.97
C ASP A 428 -6.70 32.65 13.89
N ARG A 429 -5.37 32.49 13.89
CA ARG A 429 -4.45 33.62 13.68
C ARG A 429 -4.69 34.33 12.36
N LYS A 430 -5.09 33.62 11.30
CA LYS A 430 -5.47 34.23 10.01
C LYS A 430 -6.81 34.97 10.06
N ARG A 431 -7.68 34.63 11.02
CA ARG A 431 -9.02 35.22 11.19
C ARG A 431 -9.10 36.25 12.32
N GLY A 432 -7.98 36.69 12.87
CA GLY A 432 -7.94 37.70 13.94
C GLY A 432 -7.67 37.19 15.38
N ARG A 433 -7.19 35.95 15.53
CA ARG A 433 -7.01 35.20 16.80
C ARG A 433 -8.34 34.86 17.48
N HIS A 434 -8.37 33.70 18.16
CA HIS A 434 -9.57 33.23 18.85
C HIS A 434 -9.94 34.16 20.03
N PRO A 435 -11.21 34.59 20.18
CA PRO A 435 -11.64 35.51 21.24
C PRO A 435 -11.27 35.05 22.66
N GLY A 436 -11.38 33.75 22.93
CA GLY A 436 -11.00 33.14 24.22
C GLY A 436 -9.49 33.17 24.55
N LEU A 437 -8.64 33.57 23.60
CA LEU A 437 -7.18 33.66 23.74
C LEU A 437 -6.66 35.10 23.61
N GLN A 438 -7.55 36.09 23.61
CA GLN A 438 -7.17 37.50 23.62
C GLN A 438 -6.87 37.96 25.07
N PRO A 439 -5.82 38.76 25.30
CA PRO A 439 -5.65 39.47 26.56
C PRO A 439 -6.87 40.34 26.86
N ARG A 440 -7.51 40.17 28.02
CA ARG A 440 -8.46 41.17 28.50
C ARG A 440 -7.67 42.44 28.82
N LEU A 441 -7.95 43.53 28.10
CA LEU A 441 -7.55 44.87 28.51
C LEU A 441 -8.18 45.11 29.89
N LYS A 442 -7.35 45.18 30.94
CA LYS A 442 -7.77 45.81 32.19
C LYS A 442 -8.01 47.27 31.84
N LEU A 443 -9.30 47.66 31.77
CA LEU A 443 -9.68 49.06 31.87
C LEU A 443 -9.09 49.57 33.18
N ALA A 444 -8.23 50.59 33.06
CA ALA A 444 -7.73 51.34 34.20
C ALA A 444 -8.94 51.87 34.99
N GLY A 445 -8.88 51.72 36.32
CA GLY A 445 -9.91 52.24 37.21
C GLY A 445 -10.03 53.76 37.08
N HIS A 446 -11.27 54.24 37.05
CA HIS A 446 -11.63 55.51 37.64
C HIS A 446 -12.26 55.21 39.00
N ASN A 447 -11.92 56.08 39.96
CA ASN A 447 -12.23 56.07 41.40
C ASN A 447 -13.60 55.53 41.79
#